data_AF-A0A6A6BEP8-F1
#
_entry.id   AF-A0A6A6BEP8-F1
#
_cell.length_a   1.000
_cell.length_b   1.000
_cell.length_c   1.000
_cell.angle_alpha   90.00
_cell.angle_beta   90.00
_cell.angle_gamma   90.00
#
_symmetry.space_group_name_H-M   'P 1'
#
loop_
_entity.id
_entity.type
_entity.pdbx_description
1 polymer ?
#
loop_
_entity_poly.entity_id
_entity_poly.type
_entity_poly.pdbx_seq_one_letter_code
_entity_poly.pdbx_strand_id
1 'polypeptide(L)'
;MRDVSLFNLTSSERRALLKGNKITICLEMSGREIFTAGDYPKLLMLSVSDIGKFGNDTGYGTFTLPRGSASSSSLVRVLRYLVSSCRFHLPITVPLSGDIWNDVITYQTTISLGLKDFECSLGNDLITLIHSRQPTSQEFRAFFKVLPADNRVINSLVHVTAWRRRHGRLADEGIKAYIESHPYLLQRFKCIDVVVAWKECLDV
;
A
#
# COMPACT_ATOMS: atom_id res chain seq x y z
N MET A 1 -7.41 22.19 3.81
CA MET A 1 -8.02 21.62 2.58
C MET A 1 -8.58 20.25 2.98
N ARG A 2 -9.86 19.94 2.70
CA ARG A 2 -10.46 18.66 3.10
C ARG A 2 -9.89 17.54 2.23
N ASP A 3 -9.62 16.37 2.81
CA ASP A 3 -9.26 15.18 2.04
C ASP A 3 -10.43 14.83 1.12
N VAL A 4 -10.19 14.86 -0.20
CA VAL A 4 -11.22 14.59 -1.21
C VAL A 4 -11.12 13.13 -1.61
N SER A 5 -12.18 12.37 -1.37
CA SER A 5 -12.29 11.02 -1.93
C SER A 5 -12.73 11.07 -3.38
N LEU A 6 -11.93 10.49 -4.28
CA LEU A 6 -12.24 10.30 -5.69
C LEU A 6 -13.54 9.52 -5.89
N PHE A 7 -13.92 8.64 -4.95
CA PHE A 7 -15.17 7.87 -5.03
C PHE A 7 -16.40 8.79 -5.08
N ASN A 8 -16.33 9.94 -4.42
CA ASN A 8 -17.44 10.88 -4.30
C ASN A 8 -17.46 11.93 -5.44
N LEU A 9 -16.48 11.89 -6.34
CA LEU A 9 -16.37 12.83 -7.45
C LEU A 9 -17.02 12.29 -8.72
N THR A 10 -17.78 13.16 -9.37
CA THR A 10 -18.31 12.97 -10.72
C THR A 10 -17.18 12.93 -11.76
N SER A 11 -17.49 12.42 -12.95
CA SER A 11 -16.55 12.38 -14.08
C SER A 11 -16.06 13.75 -14.53
N SER A 12 -16.84 14.82 -14.34
CA SER A 12 -16.41 16.20 -14.62
C SER A 12 -15.45 16.71 -13.56
N GLU A 13 -15.73 16.48 -12.28
CA GLU A 13 -14.87 16.89 -11.16
C GLU A 13 -13.51 16.18 -11.20
N ARG A 14 -13.49 14.86 -11.43
CA ARG A 14 -12.22 14.13 -11.57
C ARG A 14 -11.35 14.66 -12.72
N ARG A 15 -11.95 15.02 -13.86
CA ARG A 15 -11.22 15.62 -14.99
C ARG A 15 -10.74 17.04 -14.69
N ALA A 16 -11.45 17.79 -13.85
CA ALA A 16 -11.02 19.12 -13.43
C ALA A 16 -9.71 19.07 -12.62
N LEU A 17 -9.47 18.01 -11.84
CA LEU A 17 -8.22 17.79 -11.09
C LEU A 17 -6.97 17.67 -11.98
N LEU A 18 -7.15 17.34 -13.27
CA LEU A 18 -6.05 17.17 -14.23
C LEU A 18 -5.55 18.48 -14.85
N LYS A 19 -6.18 19.61 -14.52
CA LYS A 19 -5.85 20.93 -15.08
C LYS A 19 -4.81 21.65 -14.24
N GLY A 20 -4.14 22.63 -14.86
CA GLY A 20 -3.24 23.56 -14.18
C GLY A 20 -1.79 23.07 -14.09
N ASN A 21 -1.07 23.61 -13.11
CA ASN A 21 0.36 23.35 -12.90
C ASN A 21 0.62 21.87 -12.57
N LYS A 22 1.84 21.43 -12.84
CA LYS A 22 2.31 20.08 -12.52
C LYS A 22 3.35 20.11 -11.40
N ILE A 23 3.51 18.97 -10.73
CA ILE A 23 4.61 18.66 -9.84
C ILE A 23 5.34 17.42 -10.36
N THR A 24 6.66 17.46 -10.32
CA THR A 24 7.54 16.34 -10.63
C THR A 24 7.62 15.43 -9.40
N ILE A 25 7.34 14.14 -9.58
CA ILE A 25 7.54 13.14 -8.53
C ILE A 25 8.80 12.35 -8.83
N CYS A 26 9.65 12.22 -7.83
CA CYS A 26 10.94 11.55 -7.87
C CYS A 26 11.03 10.48 -6.78
N LEU A 27 11.97 9.55 -6.95
CA LEU A 27 12.33 8.52 -6.00
C LEU A 27 13.85 8.56 -5.79
N GLU A 28 14.27 8.68 -4.54
CA GLU A 28 15.66 8.51 -4.16
C GLU A 28 16.08 7.05 -4.35
N MET A 29 17.16 6.84 -5.10
CA MET A 29 17.73 5.53 -5.39
C MET A 29 18.96 5.30 -4.50
N SER A 30 19.84 4.36 -4.85
CA SER A 30 21.09 4.16 -4.11
C SER A 30 22.08 5.31 -4.32
N GLY A 31 22.58 5.90 -3.23
CA GLY A 31 23.57 6.98 -3.29
C GLY A 31 22.93 8.36 -3.44
N ARG A 32 23.39 9.17 -4.40
CA ARG A 32 22.81 10.48 -4.76
C ARG A 32 21.94 10.42 -6.03
N GLU A 33 21.66 9.23 -6.53
CA GLU A 33 20.86 9.03 -7.74
C GLU A 33 19.38 9.27 -7.45
N ILE A 34 18.72 10.03 -8.34
CA ILE A 34 17.30 10.35 -8.26
C ILE A 34 16.64 9.84 -9.53
N PHE A 35 15.64 8.96 -9.37
CA PHE A 35 14.78 8.53 -10.45
C PHE A 35 13.58 9.47 -10.58
N THR A 36 13.39 10.08 -11.74
CA THR A 36 12.22 10.92 -12.02
C THR A 36 11.07 10.07 -12.56
N ALA A 37 9.98 9.94 -11.79
CA ALA A 37 8.79 9.22 -12.22
C ALA A 37 7.93 10.02 -13.21
N GLY A 38 8.05 11.34 -13.21
CA GLY A 38 7.43 12.25 -14.19
C GLY A 38 6.64 13.40 -13.55
N ASP A 39 5.96 14.17 -14.40
CA ASP A 39 5.18 15.35 -14.00
C ASP A 39 3.68 15.03 -13.93
N TYR A 40 3.08 15.33 -12.77
CA TYR A 40 1.70 15.00 -12.45
C TYR A 40 0.90 16.24 -12.06
N PRO A 41 -0.42 16.32 -12.35
CA PRO A 41 -1.22 17.51 -12.06
C PRO A 41 -1.21 17.85 -10.55
N LYS A 42 -0.82 19.09 -10.23
CA LYS A 42 -0.66 19.56 -8.84
C LYS A 42 -1.96 19.46 -8.06
N LEU A 43 -3.08 19.89 -8.66
CA LEU A 43 -4.40 19.85 -8.02
C LEU A 43 -4.83 18.41 -7.68
N LEU A 44 -4.57 17.46 -8.58
CA LEU A 44 -4.82 16.05 -8.31
C LEU A 44 -4.03 15.59 -7.09
N MET A 45 -2.70 15.78 -7.10
CA MET A 45 -1.84 15.32 -6.02
C MET A 45 -2.21 15.97 -4.68
N LEU A 46 -2.47 17.28 -4.67
CA LEU A 46 -2.95 18.00 -3.49
C LEU A 46 -4.25 17.41 -2.92
N SER A 47 -5.15 16.95 -3.77
CA SER A 47 -6.50 16.52 -3.37
C SER A 47 -6.54 15.11 -2.80
N VAL A 48 -5.65 14.21 -3.28
CA VAL A 48 -5.80 12.76 -3.09
C VAL A 48 -4.60 12.08 -2.43
N SER A 49 -3.51 12.83 -2.20
CA SER A 49 -2.23 12.30 -1.76
C SER A 49 -1.70 13.09 -0.58
N ASP A 50 -1.24 12.40 0.47
CA ASP A 50 -0.58 13.05 1.60
C ASP A 50 0.72 13.75 1.17
N ILE A 51 1.43 13.20 0.18
CA ILE A 51 2.64 13.86 -0.33
C ILE A 51 2.32 15.16 -1.09
N GLY A 52 1.13 15.25 -1.66
CA GLY A 52 0.66 16.46 -2.32
C GLY A 52 0.60 17.66 -1.38
N LYS A 53 0.30 17.43 -0.09
CA LYS A 53 0.24 18.48 0.95
C LYS A 53 1.58 19.19 1.14
N PHE A 54 2.71 18.52 0.91
CA PHE A 54 4.04 19.14 0.93
C PHE A 54 4.31 20.02 -0.30
N GLY A 55 3.54 19.87 -1.38
CA GLY A 55 3.64 20.70 -2.58
C GLY A 55 2.99 22.09 -2.47
N ASN A 56 2.47 22.47 -1.31
CA ASN A 56 1.88 23.80 -1.10
C ASN A 56 2.91 24.93 -0.98
N ASP A 57 4.17 24.61 -0.74
CA ASP A 57 5.24 25.60 -0.81
C ASP A 57 5.49 25.98 -2.28
N THR A 58 5.34 27.27 -2.57
CA THR A 58 5.32 27.84 -3.93
C THR A 58 6.61 27.64 -4.73
N GLY A 59 7.69 27.14 -4.11
CA GLY A 59 8.96 26.82 -4.75
C GLY A 59 9.17 25.34 -5.10
N TYR A 60 8.35 24.40 -4.59
CA TYR A 60 8.59 22.97 -4.78
C TYR A 60 7.82 22.43 -5.98
N GLY A 61 8.46 22.55 -7.15
CA GLY A 61 8.07 21.85 -8.37
C GLY A 61 8.38 20.36 -8.33
N THR A 62 9.19 19.89 -7.37
CA THR A 62 9.67 18.51 -7.30
C THR A 62 9.50 17.94 -5.90
N PHE A 63 8.96 16.73 -5.80
CA PHE A 63 8.85 15.95 -4.57
C PHE A 63 9.62 14.64 -4.71
N THR A 64 10.54 14.36 -3.78
CA THR A 64 11.35 13.14 -3.80
C THR A 64 10.96 12.22 -2.65
N LEU A 65 10.47 11.03 -2.99
CA LEU A 65 10.24 9.94 -2.03
C LEU A 65 11.58 9.37 -1.56
N PRO A 66 11.74 9.07 -0.25
CA PRO A 66 12.97 8.49 0.25
C PRO A 66 13.15 7.05 -0.24
N ARG A 67 14.39 6.59 -0.25
CA ARG A 67 14.75 5.24 -0.68
C ARG A 67 13.96 4.18 0.08
N GLY A 68 13.47 3.18 -0.64
CA GLY A 68 12.70 2.05 -0.07
C GLY A 68 11.20 2.30 0.07
N SER A 69 10.72 3.52 -0.22
CA SER A 69 9.29 3.85 -0.19
C SER A 69 8.49 3.24 -1.34
N ALA A 70 9.15 2.97 -2.47
CA ALA A 70 8.57 2.41 -3.67
C ALA A 70 9.67 1.79 -4.54
N SER A 71 9.29 0.93 -5.48
CA SER A 71 10.12 0.64 -6.66
C SER A 71 9.81 1.63 -7.78
N SER A 72 10.77 1.94 -8.64
CA SER A 72 10.56 2.85 -9.78
C SER A 72 9.39 2.41 -10.68
N SER A 73 9.27 1.11 -10.93
CA SER A 73 8.19 0.53 -11.75
C SER A 73 6.81 0.66 -11.09
N SER A 74 6.71 0.36 -9.79
CA SER A 74 5.45 0.51 -9.06
C SER A 74 5.03 1.98 -8.92
N LEU A 75 5.99 2.89 -8.72
CA LEU A 75 5.74 4.33 -8.66
C LEU A 75 5.13 4.85 -9.96
N VAL A 76 5.76 4.54 -11.10
CA VAL A 76 5.22 4.90 -12.42
C VAL A 76 3.85 4.28 -12.65
N ARG A 77 3.67 3.00 -12.29
CA ARG A 77 2.39 2.29 -12.45
C ARG A 77 1.27 2.94 -11.65
N VAL A 78 1.47 3.19 -10.36
CA VAL A 78 0.48 3.81 -9.48
C VAL A 78 0.10 5.20 -9.95
N LEU A 79 1.09 6.06 -10.25
CA LEU A 79 0.82 7.43 -10.68
C LEU A 79 0.13 7.49 -12.05
N ARG A 80 0.49 6.61 -12.98
CA ARG A 80 -0.22 6.47 -14.27
C ARG A 80 -1.68 6.06 -14.07
N TYR A 81 -1.94 5.10 -13.19
CA TYR A 81 -3.31 4.67 -12.90
C TYR A 81 -4.12 5.75 -12.19
N LEU A 82 -3.52 6.50 -11.27
CA LEU A 82 -4.15 7.65 -10.63
C LEU A 82 -4.63 8.67 -11.68
N VAL A 83 -3.76 9.08 -12.60
CA VAL A 83 -4.14 10.00 -13.70
C VAL A 83 -5.22 9.40 -14.59
N SER A 84 -5.10 8.11 -14.93
CA SER A 84 -6.06 7.41 -15.81
C SER A 84 -7.44 7.27 -15.18
N SER A 85 -7.51 7.00 -13.86
CA SER A 85 -8.76 6.95 -13.10
C SER A 85 -9.52 8.28 -13.13
N CYS A 86 -8.78 9.39 -13.18
CA CYS A 86 -9.38 10.72 -13.29
C CYS A 86 -9.75 11.07 -14.74
N ARG A 87 -8.90 10.68 -15.70
CA ARG A 87 -9.08 11.02 -17.13
C ARG A 87 -10.22 10.25 -17.78
N PHE A 88 -10.31 8.96 -17.49
CA PHE A 88 -11.23 8.03 -18.14
C PHE A 88 -12.29 7.48 -17.18
N HIS A 89 -12.37 8.01 -15.96
CA HIS A 89 -13.30 7.56 -14.93
C HIS A 89 -13.19 6.04 -14.65
N LEU A 90 -11.96 5.52 -14.67
CA LEU A 90 -11.68 4.12 -14.33
C LEU A 90 -11.91 3.87 -12.82
N PRO A 91 -12.04 2.59 -12.42
CA PRO A 91 -12.03 2.21 -11.01
C PRO A 91 -10.83 2.80 -10.26
N ILE A 92 -11.04 3.16 -8.99
CA ILE A 92 -10.00 3.74 -8.12
C ILE A 92 -9.21 2.59 -7.47
N THR A 93 -8.56 1.80 -8.31
CA THR A 93 -7.66 0.71 -7.92
C THR A 93 -6.56 0.56 -8.96
N VAL A 94 -5.44 -0.06 -8.60
CA VAL A 94 -4.46 -0.51 -9.58
C VAL A 94 -4.76 -1.98 -9.85
N PRO A 95 -5.08 -2.38 -11.09
CA PRO A 95 -5.35 -3.78 -11.41
C PRO A 95 -4.20 -4.67 -10.98
N LEU A 96 -4.50 -5.80 -10.33
CA LEU A 96 -3.49 -6.78 -9.90
C LEU A 96 -2.74 -7.36 -11.11
N SER A 97 -1.44 -7.58 -10.96
CA SER A 97 -0.60 -8.19 -12.00
C SER A 97 -0.65 -9.72 -11.98
N GLY A 98 -1.15 -10.31 -10.89
CA GLY A 98 -1.13 -11.76 -10.66
C GLY A 98 0.17 -12.24 -10.00
N ASP A 99 1.22 -11.41 -10.04
CA ASP A 99 2.40 -11.58 -9.19
C ASP A 99 2.16 -10.85 -7.86
N ILE A 100 1.91 -11.65 -6.82
CA ILE A 100 1.59 -11.17 -5.49
C ILE A 100 2.68 -10.27 -4.90
N TRP A 101 3.96 -10.51 -5.20
CA TRP A 101 5.03 -9.67 -4.69
C TRP A 101 4.99 -8.30 -5.35
N ASN A 102 4.86 -8.26 -6.68
CA ASN A 102 4.70 -7.01 -7.41
C ASN A 102 3.46 -6.22 -6.97
N ASP A 103 2.36 -6.92 -6.64
CA ASP A 103 1.14 -6.29 -6.17
C ASP A 103 1.28 -5.75 -4.73
N VAL A 104 2.03 -6.44 -3.86
CA VAL A 104 2.39 -5.93 -2.53
C VAL A 104 3.31 -4.72 -2.61
N ILE A 105 4.31 -4.72 -3.49
CA ILE A 105 5.15 -3.53 -3.74
C ILE A 105 4.31 -2.37 -4.30
N THR A 106 3.36 -2.67 -5.19
CA THR A 106 2.42 -1.67 -5.73
C THR A 106 1.55 -1.07 -4.61
N TYR A 107 1.10 -1.89 -3.67
CA TYR A 107 0.34 -1.45 -2.51
C TYR A 107 1.17 -0.66 -1.50
N GLN A 108 2.42 -1.07 -1.25
CA GLN A 108 3.36 -0.26 -0.46
C GLN A 108 3.51 1.13 -1.07
N THR A 109 3.63 1.23 -2.39
CA THR A 109 3.75 2.51 -3.09
C THR A 109 2.50 3.39 -2.94
N THR A 110 1.29 2.82 -2.93
CA THR A 110 0.07 3.62 -2.67
C THR A 110 0.04 4.17 -1.25
N ILE A 111 0.51 3.39 -0.27
CA ILE A 111 0.67 3.84 1.13
C ILE A 111 1.70 4.97 1.22
N SER A 112 2.88 4.79 0.61
CA SER A 112 3.97 5.78 0.65
C SER A 112 3.59 7.11 -0.01
N LEU A 113 2.73 7.07 -1.02
CA LEU A 113 2.14 8.26 -1.63
C LEU A 113 0.95 8.82 -0.83
N GLY A 114 0.45 8.12 0.19
CA GLY A 114 -0.73 8.50 0.96
C GLY A 114 -2.00 8.55 0.11
N LEU A 115 -2.15 7.65 -0.87
CA LEU A 115 -3.31 7.58 -1.76
C LEU A 115 -4.44 6.77 -1.11
N LYS A 116 -5.18 7.37 -0.18
CA LYS A 116 -6.14 6.64 0.68
C LYS A 116 -7.20 5.84 -0.06
N ASP A 117 -7.77 6.37 -1.14
CA ASP A 117 -8.78 5.62 -1.91
C ASP A 117 -8.17 4.40 -2.62
N PHE A 118 -6.98 4.54 -3.20
CA PHE A 118 -6.26 3.44 -3.85
C PHE A 118 -5.77 2.43 -2.83
N GLU A 119 -5.29 2.90 -1.67
CA GLU A 119 -4.95 2.06 -0.53
C GLU A 119 -6.16 1.21 -0.13
N CYS A 120 -7.35 1.82 -0.06
CA CYS A 120 -8.61 1.17 0.32
C CYS A 120 -9.16 0.18 -0.72
N SER A 121 -8.98 0.41 -2.02
CA SER A 121 -9.38 -0.60 -3.01
C SER A 121 -8.36 -1.72 -3.15
N LEU A 122 -7.10 -1.37 -3.42
CA LEU A 122 -6.05 -2.34 -3.75
C LEU A 122 -5.78 -3.30 -2.59
N GLY A 123 -5.83 -2.82 -1.35
CA GLY A 123 -5.70 -3.72 -0.21
C GLY A 123 -6.87 -4.70 -0.06
N ASN A 124 -8.09 -4.40 -0.51
CA ASN A 124 -9.22 -5.35 -0.51
C ASN A 124 -8.99 -6.42 -1.57
N ASP A 125 -8.52 -5.99 -2.75
CA ASP A 125 -8.16 -6.89 -3.85
C ASP A 125 -7.02 -7.83 -3.41
N LEU A 126 -6.00 -7.30 -2.73
CA LEU A 126 -4.88 -8.07 -2.18
C LEU A 126 -5.32 -9.04 -1.08
N ILE A 127 -6.18 -8.62 -0.15
CA ILE A 127 -6.74 -9.51 0.87
C ILE A 127 -7.44 -10.70 0.20
N THR A 128 -8.29 -10.42 -0.79
CA THR A 128 -8.99 -11.46 -1.55
C THR A 128 -8.00 -12.41 -2.24
N LEU A 129 -6.95 -11.87 -2.85
CA LEU A 129 -5.88 -12.66 -3.48
C LEU A 129 -5.11 -13.52 -2.47
N ILE A 130 -4.77 -12.97 -1.30
CA ILE A 130 -4.06 -13.67 -0.24
C ILE A 130 -4.88 -14.86 0.28
N HIS A 131 -6.18 -14.66 0.47
CA HIS A 131 -7.09 -15.71 0.90
C HIS A 131 -7.23 -16.82 -0.16
N SER A 132 -7.25 -16.47 -1.45
CA SER A 132 -7.43 -17.45 -2.54
C SER A 132 -6.15 -18.20 -2.91
N ARG A 133 -5.04 -17.49 -3.14
CA ARG A 133 -3.75 -18.06 -3.58
C ARG A 133 -3.02 -18.80 -2.47
N GLN A 134 -3.29 -18.42 -1.22
CA GLN A 134 -2.60 -18.96 -0.07
C GLN A 134 -1.06 -18.82 -0.17
N PRO A 135 -0.48 -17.62 0.04
CA PRO A 135 0.96 -17.36 -0.05
C PRO A 135 1.82 -18.33 0.77
N THR A 136 3.03 -18.62 0.32
CA THR A 136 4.04 -19.42 1.02
C THR A 136 4.58 -18.70 2.26
N SER A 137 5.16 -19.44 3.22
CA SER A 137 5.79 -18.86 4.42
C SER A 137 6.91 -17.87 4.11
N GLN A 138 7.60 -18.02 2.97
CA GLN A 138 8.62 -17.08 2.52
C GLN A 138 8.01 -15.76 2.02
N GLU A 139 6.93 -15.83 1.24
CA GLU A 139 6.17 -14.65 0.79
C GLU A 139 5.61 -13.89 2.00
N PHE A 140 5.05 -14.59 3.00
CA PHE A 140 4.60 -13.98 4.26
C PHE A 140 5.70 -13.18 4.97
N ARG A 141 6.87 -13.80 5.19
CA ARG A 141 8.02 -13.13 5.81
C ARG A 141 8.46 -11.89 5.03
N ALA A 142 8.37 -11.93 3.71
CA ALA A 142 8.73 -10.82 2.86
C ALA A 142 7.72 -9.66 3.00
N PHE A 143 6.41 -9.94 3.05
CA PHE A 143 5.38 -8.91 3.21
C PHE A 143 5.52 -8.14 4.52
N PHE A 144 5.83 -8.84 5.61
CA PHE A 144 6.06 -8.27 6.93
C PHE A 144 7.24 -7.30 7.00
N LYS A 145 8.22 -7.42 6.10
CA LYS A 145 9.37 -6.51 6.01
C LYS A 145 9.08 -5.25 5.20
N VAL A 146 8.02 -5.26 4.40
CA VAL A 146 7.71 -4.23 3.41
C VAL A 146 6.53 -3.37 3.82
N LEU A 147 5.46 -4.01 4.30
CA LEU A 147 4.24 -3.31 4.66
C LEU A 147 4.33 -2.79 6.10
N PRO A 148 3.78 -1.61 6.40
CA PRO A 148 3.62 -1.14 7.76
C PRO A 148 2.84 -2.17 8.57
N ALA A 149 3.29 -2.43 9.79
CA ALA A 149 2.62 -3.37 10.68
C ALA A 149 1.19 -2.93 11.05
N ASP A 150 0.93 -1.62 11.08
CA ASP A 150 -0.42 -1.05 11.19
C ASP A 150 -1.08 -0.96 9.81
N ASN A 151 -1.34 -2.11 9.20
CA ASN A 151 -1.98 -2.19 7.90
C ASN A 151 -2.98 -3.34 7.84
N ARG A 152 -4.13 -3.10 7.21
CA ARG A 152 -5.20 -4.11 7.08
C ARG A 152 -4.79 -5.37 6.31
N VAL A 153 -3.87 -5.27 5.34
CA VAL A 153 -3.32 -6.42 4.62
C VAL A 153 -2.47 -7.25 5.57
N ILE A 154 -1.65 -6.62 6.43
CA ILE A 154 -0.93 -7.31 7.50
C ILE A 154 -1.90 -8.03 8.45
N ASN A 155 -3.00 -7.38 8.84
CA ASN A 155 -4.02 -8.03 9.67
C ASN A 155 -4.60 -9.29 8.99
N SER A 156 -4.98 -9.20 7.71
CA SER A 156 -5.47 -10.38 6.97
C SER A 156 -4.42 -11.47 6.83
N LEU A 157 -3.16 -11.14 6.56
CA LEU A 157 -2.06 -12.11 6.46
C LEU A 157 -1.88 -12.89 7.77
N VAL A 158 -1.95 -12.19 8.89
CA VAL A 158 -1.96 -12.78 10.22
C VAL A 158 -3.14 -13.75 10.37
N HIS A 159 -4.37 -13.34 10.05
CA HIS A 159 -5.55 -14.20 10.15
C HIS A 159 -5.43 -15.47 9.31
N VAL A 160 -4.97 -15.34 8.07
CA VAL A 160 -4.76 -16.49 7.17
C VAL A 160 -3.74 -17.44 7.74
N THR A 161 -2.67 -16.93 8.34
CA THR A 161 -1.65 -17.80 8.90
C THR A 161 -2.13 -18.53 10.15
N ALA A 162 -2.77 -17.80 11.06
CA ALA A 162 -3.41 -18.38 12.24
C ALA A 162 -4.37 -19.53 11.84
N TRP A 163 -5.19 -19.32 10.81
CA TRP A 163 -6.06 -20.36 10.26
C TRP A 163 -5.28 -21.56 9.70
N ARG A 164 -4.21 -21.34 8.93
CA ARG A 164 -3.42 -22.45 8.36
C ARG A 164 -2.73 -23.30 9.41
N ARG A 165 -2.20 -22.69 10.47
CA ARG A 165 -1.56 -23.43 11.56
C ARG A 165 -2.56 -24.35 12.26
N ARG A 166 -3.77 -23.85 12.57
CA ARG A 166 -4.86 -24.66 13.15
C ARG A 166 -5.21 -25.91 12.32
N HIS A 167 -4.96 -25.86 11.01
CA HIS A 167 -5.25 -26.97 10.10
C HIS A 167 -3.99 -27.77 9.71
N GLY A 168 -2.85 -27.55 10.40
CA GLY A 168 -1.60 -28.29 10.17
C GLY A 168 -0.92 -27.98 8.83
N ARG A 169 -1.19 -26.81 8.21
CA ARG A 169 -0.77 -26.47 6.84
C ARG A 169 0.43 -25.52 6.75
N LEU A 170 1.06 -25.17 7.87
CA LEU A 170 2.22 -24.28 7.88
C LEU A 170 3.23 -24.71 8.93
N ALA A 171 4.51 -24.80 8.54
CA ALA A 171 5.64 -24.97 9.45
C ALA A 171 6.11 -23.61 10.02
N ASP A 172 6.61 -23.63 11.25
CA ASP A 172 6.34 -22.61 12.27
C ASP A 172 7.18 -21.32 12.30
N GLU A 173 8.13 -21.15 11.39
CA GLU A 173 9.30 -20.34 11.75
C GLU A 173 9.19 -18.82 11.45
N GLY A 174 8.25 -18.39 10.60
CA GLY A 174 8.26 -17.02 10.10
C GLY A 174 7.52 -15.99 10.94
N ILE A 175 6.51 -16.41 11.69
CA ILE A 175 5.52 -15.50 12.27
C ILE A 175 5.76 -15.26 13.75
N LYS A 176 6.27 -16.25 14.47
CA LYS A 176 6.72 -16.12 15.86
C LYS A 176 7.75 -14.99 15.99
N ALA A 177 8.83 -15.04 15.20
CA ALA A 177 9.88 -14.02 15.20
C ALA A 177 9.38 -12.61 14.78
N TYR A 178 8.40 -12.52 13.86
CA TYR A 178 7.83 -11.23 13.47
C TYR A 178 6.98 -10.61 14.59
N ILE A 179 6.21 -11.43 15.30
CA ILE A 179 5.37 -10.98 16.42
C ILE A 179 6.23 -10.59 17.62
N GLU A 180 7.25 -11.39 17.93
CA GLU A 180 8.21 -11.09 19.01
C GLU A 180 8.92 -9.75 18.77
N SER A 181 9.19 -9.39 17.51
CA SER A 181 9.76 -8.08 17.15
C SER A 181 8.74 -6.94 17.14
N HIS A 182 7.43 -7.22 17.21
CA HIS A 182 6.35 -6.22 17.19
C HIS A 182 5.29 -6.49 18.28
N PRO A 183 5.66 -6.39 19.57
CA PRO A 183 4.79 -6.81 20.68
C PRO A 183 3.50 -6.01 20.83
N TYR A 184 3.40 -4.81 20.25
CA TYR A 184 2.14 -4.05 20.20
C TYR A 184 1.07 -4.73 19.33
N LEU A 185 1.47 -5.54 18.35
CA LEU A 185 0.53 -6.37 17.59
C LEU A 185 -0.19 -7.33 18.56
N LEU A 186 0.53 -7.95 19.50
CA LEU A 186 -0.09 -8.82 20.52
C LEU A 186 -1.20 -8.14 21.31
N GLN A 187 -1.10 -6.83 21.56
CA GLN A 187 -2.13 -6.07 22.27
C GLN A 187 -3.33 -5.75 21.37
N ARG A 188 -3.08 -5.36 20.13
CA ARG A 188 -4.12 -4.95 19.18
C ARG A 188 -5.10 -6.07 18.85
N PHE A 189 -4.60 -7.29 18.74
CA PHE A 189 -5.43 -8.42 18.35
C PHE A 189 -5.96 -9.24 19.52
N LYS A 190 -5.86 -8.73 20.75
CA LYS A 190 -6.47 -9.34 21.94
C LYS A 190 -7.99 -9.51 21.85
N CYS A 191 -8.66 -8.93 20.87
CA CYS A 191 -10.10 -8.73 20.91
C CYS A 191 -11.00 -9.73 20.16
N ILE A 192 -10.57 -10.54 19.19
CA ILE A 192 -11.51 -11.46 18.50
C ILE A 192 -10.75 -12.66 17.93
N ASP A 193 -11.01 -13.89 18.38
CA ASP A 193 -10.65 -15.22 17.83
C ASP A 193 -9.20 -15.55 17.41
N VAL A 194 -8.39 -14.54 17.07
CA VAL A 194 -6.99 -14.65 16.73
C VAL A 194 -6.15 -14.90 17.96
N VAL A 195 -6.55 -14.46 19.16
CA VAL A 195 -5.83 -14.76 20.42
C VAL A 195 -5.78 -16.24 20.71
N VAL A 196 -6.89 -16.96 20.50
CA VAL A 196 -6.94 -18.41 20.68
C VAL A 196 -6.04 -19.08 19.64
N ALA A 197 -6.09 -18.61 18.39
CA ALA A 197 -5.23 -19.11 17.32
C ALA A 197 -3.75 -18.77 17.56
N TRP A 198 -3.46 -17.66 18.24
CA TRP A 198 -2.13 -17.13 18.49
C TRP A 198 -1.47 -17.66 19.75
N LYS A 199 -2.23 -17.99 20.80
CA LYS A 199 -1.69 -18.72 21.95
C LYS A 199 -1.26 -20.12 21.52
N GLU A 200 -2.09 -20.78 20.71
CA GLU A 200 -1.71 -22.02 19.99
C GLU A 200 -0.49 -21.83 19.06
N CYS A 201 -0.19 -20.58 18.64
CA CYS A 201 1.01 -20.25 17.87
C CYS A 201 2.31 -20.10 18.70
N LEU A 202 2.19 -19.72 19.97
CA LEU A 202 3.33 -19.36 20.82
C LEU A 202 3.68 -20.45 21.84
N ASP A 203 2.72 -21.30 22.20
CA ASP A 203 2.85 -22.35 23.23
C ASP A 203 3.38 -23.71 22.70
N VAL A 204 4.18 -23.69 21.62
CA VAL A 204 4.98 -24.85 21.14
C VAL A 204 6.41 -24.41 20.85
#